data_AF-A0A920GH35-F1
#
_entry.id   AF-A0A920GH35-F1
#
_cell.length_a   1.000
_cell.length_b   1.000
_cell.length_c   1.000
_cell.angle_alpha   90.00
_cell.angle_beta   90.00
_cell.angle_gamma   90.00
#
_symmetry.space_group_name_H-M   'P 1'
#
loop_
_entity.id
_entity.type
_entity.pdbx_description
1 polymer ?
#
loop_
_entity_poly.entity_id
_entity_poly.type
_entity_poly.pdbx_seq_one_letter_code
_entity_poly.pdbx_strand_id
1 'polypeptide(L)' 'MENQQVLDVISNLKGRKNYEEKKSKKLGFNSLYEYIEDKLAKKAETEKIAKQNSENLKLKEVLPKPTPVKKQGSCSCC' A
#
# COMPACT_ATOMS: atom_id res chain seq x y z
N MET A 1 -7.89 -25.02 -0.65
CA MET A 1 -8.48 -24.40 -1.85
C MET A 1 -7.42 -23.51 -2.45
N GLU A 2 -7.03 -23.72 -3.71
CA GLU A 2 -6.11 -22.79 -4.38
C GLU A 2 -6.79 -21.44 -4.53
N ASN A 3 -6.11 -20.39 -4.09
CA ASN A 3 -6.57 -19.03 -4.18
C ASN A 3 -6.35 -18.52 -5.62
N GLN A 4 -7.43 -18.43 -6.39
CA GLN A 4 -7.39 -18.00 -7.80
C GLN A 4 -6.69 -16.64 -7.97
N GLN A 5 -6.81 -15.75 -6.99
CA GLN A 5 -6.16 -14.43 -7.03
C GLN A 5 -4.62 -14.54 -7.05
N VAL A 6 -4.07 -15.55 -6.38
CA VAL A 6 -2.61 -15.78 -6.34
C VAL A 6 -2.13 -16.26 -7.70
N LEU A 7 -2.87 -17.18 -8.32
CA LEU A 7 -2.58 -17.69 -9.65
C LEU A 7 -2.65 -16.57 -10.69
N ASP A 8 -3.65 -15.69 -10.60
CA ASP A 8 -3.79 -14.52 -11.45
C ASP A 8 -2.62 -13.54 -11.28
N VAL A 9 -2.18 -13.30 -10.04
CA VAL A 9 -1.02 -12.45 -9.80
C VAL A 9 0.22 -13.08 -10.43
N ILE A 10 0.45 -14.37 -10.21
CA ILE A 10 1.62 -15.09 -10.73
C ILE A 10 1.64 -15.09 -12.26
N SER A 11 0.50 -15.31 -12.92
CA SER A 11 0.40 -15.28 -14.38
C SER A 11 0.72 -13.88 -14.93
N ASN A 12 0.30 -12.84 -14.21
CA ASN A 12 0.56 -11.44 -14.57
C ASN A 12 1.99 -10.96 -14.25
N LEU A 13 2.81 -11.70 -13.50
CA LEU A 13 4.18 -11.28 -13.16
C LEU A 13 5.12 -11.20 -14.38
N LYS A 14 4.84 -11.89 -15.50
CA LYS A 14 5.66 -11.89 -16.74
C LYS A 14 7.17 -11.93 -16.41
N GLY A 15 7.96 -10.94 -16.86
CA GLY A 15 9.40 -10.85 -16.61
C GLY A 15 9.81 -10.59 -15.15
N ARG A 16 8.89 -10.14 -14.29
CA ARG A 16 9.15 -10.00 -12.84
C ARG A 16 9.09 -11.33 -12.09
N LYS A 17 8.61 -12.41 -12.71
CA LYS A 17 8.48 -13.72 -12.05
C LYS A 17 9.80 -14.19 -11.43
N ASN A 18 10.89 -14.15 -12.20
CA ASN A 18 12.21 -14.57 -11.72
C ASN A 18 12.72 -13.75 -10.51
N TYR A 19 12.38 -12.45 -10.48
CA TYR A 19 12.75 -11.60 -9.36
C TYR A 19 11.98 -12.00 -8.10
N GLU A 20 10.66 -12.17 -8.22
CA GLU A 20 9.82 -12.56 -7.09
C GLU A 20 10.14 -13.98 -6.61
N GLU A 21 10.51 -14.92 -7.49
CA GLU A 21 10.97 -16.26 -7.11
C GLU A 21 12.30 -16.23 -6.34
N LYS A 22 13.26 -15.41 -6.77
CA LYS A 22 14.51 -15.23 -6.02
C LYS A 22 14.24 -14.60 -4.65
N LYS A 23 13.31 -13.63 -4.61
CA LYS A 23 12.92 -12.95 -3.38
C LYS A 23 12.20 -13.89 -2.42
N SER A 24 11.30 -14.74 -2.90
CA SER A 24 10.60 -15.72 -2.06
C SER A 24 11.58 -16.67 -1.39
N LYS A 25 12.54 -17.22 -2.17
CA LYS A 25 13.61 -18.08 -1.64
C LYS A 25 14.49 -17.35 -0.62
N LYS A 26 14.87 -16.10 -0.90
CA LYS A 26 15.68 -15.28 0.01
C LYS A 26 14.98 -15.03 1.35
N LEU A 27 13.65 -14.92 1.35
CA LEU A 27 12.84 -14.72 2.54
C LEU A 27 12.46 -16.03 3.24
N GLY A 28 12.86 -17.19 2.70
CA GLY A 28 12.63 -18.50 3.31
C GLY A 28 11.28 -19.13 2.98
N PHE A 29 10.55 -18.63 1.97
CA PHE A 29 9.32 -19.26 1.51
C PHE A 29 9.61 -20.52 0.69
N ASN A 30 8.74 -21.52 0.79
CA ASN A 30 8.92 -22.79 0.07
C ASN A 30 8.58 -22.65 -1.42
N SER A 31 7.69 -21.71 -1.76
CA SER A 31 7.28 -21.45 -3.14
C SER A 31 6.98 -19.97 -3.40
N LEU A 32 6.94 -19.58 -4.68
CA LEU A 32 6.44 -18.27 -5.08
C LEU A 32 4.98 -18.07 -4.65
N TYR A 33 4.19 -19.14 -4.69
CA TYR A 33 2.78 -19.11 -4.35
C TYR A 33 2.55 -18.69 -2.90
N GLU A 34 3.24 -19.33 -1.96
CA GLU A 34 3.20 -19.00 -0.52
C GLU A 34 3.62 -17.54 -0.25
N TYR A 35 4.65 -17.07 -0.94
CA TYR A 35 5.10 -15.68 -0.83
C TYR A 35 4.06 -14.68 -1.36
N ILE A 36 3.41 -14.98 -2.48
CA ILE A 36 2.38 -14.11 -3.04
C ILE A 36 1.11 -14.14 -2.18
N GLU A 37 0.74 -15.29 -1.60
CA GLU A 37 -0.34 -15.39 -0.61
C GLU A 37 -0.10 -14.48 0.59
N ASP A 38 1.07 -14.59 1.23
CA ASP A 38 1.45 -13.74 2.37
C ASP A 38 1.44 -12.25 2.00
N LYS A 39 1.95 -11.91 0.81
CA LYS A 39 1.97 -10.53 0.29
C LYS A 39 0.56 -9.97 0.07
N LEU A 40 -0.39 -10.77 -0.38
CA LEU A 40 -1.79 -10.36 -0.56
C LEU A 40 -2.49 -10.20 0.78
N ALA A 41 -2.28 -11.13 1.72
CA ALA A 41 -2.83 -11.04 3.07
C ALA A 41 -2.39 -9.75 3.78
N LYS A 42 -1.08 -9.45 3.76
CA LYS A 42 -0.52 -8.22 4.33
C LYS A 42 -1.09 -6.96 3.68
N LYS A 43 -1.26 -6.94 2.36
CA LYS A 43 -1.89 -5.80 1.67
C LYS A 43 -3.31 -5.56 2.15
N ALA A 44 -4.13 -6.61 2.22
CA ALA A 44 -5.51 -6.51 2.69
C ALA A 44 -5.59 -5.97 4.12
N GLU A 45 -4.68 -6.39 5.01
CA GLU A 45 -4.60 -5.86 6.36
C GLU A 45 -4.18 -4.39 6.38
N THR A 46 -3.14 -4.01 5.64
CA THR A 46 -2.70 -2.60 5.57
C THR A 46 -3.76 -1.68 5.00
N GLU A 47 -4.53 -2.13 4.01
CA GLU A 47 -5.65 -1.37 3.45
C GLU A 47 -6.79 -1.21 4.45
N LYS A 48 -7.11 -2.24 5.24
CA LYS A 48 -8.10 -2.14 6.32
C LYS A 48 -7.66 -1.14 7.38
N ILE A 49 -6.40 -1.20 7.81
CA ILE A 49 -5.83 -0.28 8.80
C ILE A 49 -5.80 1.16 8.25
N ALA A 50 -5.40 1.34 6.98
CA ALA A 50 -5.39 2.66 6.34
C ALA A 50 -6.80 3.26 6.23
N LYS A 51 -7.80 2.45 5.87
CA LYS A 51 -9.22 2.87 5.83
C LYS A 51 -9.71 3.26 7.22
N GLN A 52 -9.48 2.44 8.24
CA GLN A 52 -9.84 2.74 9.62
C GLN A 52 -9.15 4.00 10.14
N ASN A 53 -7.86 4.20 9.86
CA ASN A 53 -7.16 5.42 10.25
C ASN A 53 -7.71 6.66 9.51
N SER A 54 -8.04 6.54 8.21
CA SER A 54 -8.62 7.65 7.45
C SER A 54 -10.02 8.05 7.94
N GLU A 55 -10.82 7.10 8.40
CA GLU A 55 -12.13 7.35 9.02
C GLU A 55 -11.99 8.04 10.38
N ASN A 56 -11.01 7.62 11.19
CA ASN A 56 -10.72 8.25 12.48
C ASN A 56 -10.13 9.68 12.33
N LEU A 57 -9.38 9.96 11.26
CA LEU A 57 -8.87 11.30 10.93
C LEU A 57 -9.99 12.24 10.49
N LYS A 58 -10.98 11.76 9.72
CA LYS A 58 -12.13 12.56 9.26
C LYS A 58 -13.07 12.99 10.39
N LEU A 59 -13.15 12.24 11.49
CA LEU A 59 -13.99 12.60 12.65
C LEU A 59 -13.37 13.70 13.54
N LYS A 60 -12.06 13.98 13.41
CA LYS A 60 -11.37 15.03 14.20
C LYS A 60 -11.33 16.40 13.52
N GLU A 61 -11.67 16.52 12.24
CA GLU A 61 -11.66 17.79 11.50
C GLU A 61 -12.97 18.61 11.62
N VAL A 62 -13.92 18.20 12.47
CA VAL A 62 -15.14 18.97 12.75
C VAL A 62 -14.98 19.81 14.02
N LEU A 63 -13.98 20.69 14.05
CA LEU A 63 -13.97 21.85 14.95
C LEU A 63 -13.60 23.07 14.10
N PRO A 64 -14.57 23.94 13.75
CA PRO A 64 -14.31 25.10 12.92
C PRO A 64 -13.65 26.18 13.78
N LYS A 65 -12.60 26.83 13.26
CA LYS A 65 -12.22 28.21 13.63
C LYS A 65 -11.07 28.72 12.73
N PRO A 66 -10.95 30.05 12.56
CA PRO A 66 -11.34 30.73 11.34
C PRO A 66 -10.13 31.28 10.57
N THR A 67 -10.32 31.57 9.29
CA THR A 67 -9.39 32.38 8.50
C THR A 67 -9.11 33.72 9.18
N PRO A 68 -7.87 34.24 9.09
CA PRO A 68 -7.75 35.54 8.47
C PRO A 68 -6.53 35.71 7.54
N VAL A 69 -6.83 36.24 6.36
CA VAL A 69 -6.16 37.34 5.65
C VAL A 69 -4.74 37.14 5.07
N LYS A 70 -4.71 37.30 3.74
CA LYS A 70 -3.57 37.50 2.84
C LYS A 70 -2.47 38.42 3.39
N LYS A 71 -1.19 38.05 3.19
CA LYS A 71 -0.13 38.99 2.80
C LYS A 71 0.78 38.39 1.73
N GLN A 72 0.90 39.11 0.62
CA GLN A 72 1.84 38.87 -0.46
C GLN A 72 3.27 39.15 0.06
N GLY A 73 4.22 38.28 -0.28
CA GLY A 73 5.65 38.45 0.01
C GLY A 73 6.45 37.72 -1.06
N SER A 74 7.27 38.47 -1.79
CA SER A 74 7.88 38.16 -3.08
C SER A 74 8.85 36.97 -3.07
N CYS A 75 8.81 36.21 -4.15
CA CYS A 75 9.88 35.32 -4.60
C CYS A 75 11.19 36.12 -4.74
N SER A 76 12.20 35.81 -3.92
CA SER A 76 13.59 36.13 -4.24
C SER A 76 14.27 34.83 -4.68
N CYS A 77 14.14 34.50 -5.96
CA CYS A 77 15.05 33.60 -6.62
C CYS A 77 16.32 34.40 -6.96
N CYS A 78 17.41 34.12 -6.25
CA CYS A 78 18.81 34.27 -6.66
C CYS A 78 19.64 33.31 -5.80
#